data_AF-A0A0E2B6K4-F1
#
_entry.id   AF-A0A0E2B6K4-F1
#
_cell.length_a   1.000
_cell.length_b   1.000
_cell.length_c   1.000
_cell.angle_alpha   90.00
_cell.angle_beta   90.00
_cell.angle_gamma   90.00
#
_symmetry.space_group_name_H-M   'P 1'
#
loop_
_entity.id
_entity.type
_entity.pdbx_description
1 polymer ?
#
loop_
_entity_poly.entity_id
_entity_poly.type
_entity_poly.pdbx_seq_one_letter_code
_entity_poly.pdbx_strand_id
1 'polypeptide(L)' 'MNTKHWSSTLGTELDWVEEEYLSLNLGDKRLDKRLKKIVSVMTKRGGTSLPDIFGNWSDTKGANRFFQIRKYVMIR' A
#
# COMPACT_ATOMS: atom_id res chain seq x y z
N MET A 1 22.61 9.99 19.77
CA MET A 1 21.94 9.09 18.80
C MET A 1 21.07 9.97 17.90
N ASN A 2 21.49 10.18 16.65
CA ASN A 2 20.80 11.06 15.71
C ASN A 2 19.83 10.21 14.88
N THR A 3 18.54 10.25 15.21
CA THR A 3 17.50 9.57 14.44
C THR A 3 17.35 10.28 13.11
N LYS A 4 18.11 9.83 12.11
CA LYS A 4 17.98 10.28 10.73
C LYS A 4 16.53 10.06 10.30
N HIS A 5 15.80 11.16 10.12
CA HIS A 5 14.48 11.16 9.51
C HIS A 5 14.69 10.79 8.03
N TRP A 6 14.45 9.53 7.70
CA TRP A 6 14.79 8.90 6.42
C TRP A 6 13.96 9.44 5.23
N SER A 7 12.98 10.30 5.48
CA SER A 7 12.12 10.90 4.45
C SER A 7 12.78 12.01 3.60
N SER A 8 14.04 12.38 3.87
CA SER A 8 14.66 13.53 3.19
C SER A 8 15.37 13.20 1.88
N THR A 9 15.44 11.91 1.49
CA THR A 9 16.15 11.46 0.27
C THR A 9 15.20 10.85 -0.79
N LEU A 10 13.95 10.59 -0.43
CA LEU A 10 13.00 9.85 -1.26
C LEU A 10 11.99 10.82 -1.87
N GLY A 11 12.12 11.04 -3.17
CA GLY A 11 11.42 12.07 -3.93
C GLY A 11 9.91 11.85 -4.06
N THR A 12 9.35 10.69 -3.67
CA THR A 12 7.89 10.49 -3.62
C THR A 12 7.49 9.44 -2.57
N GLU A 13 6.23 9.48 -2.12
CA GLU A 13 5.69 8.49 -1.16
C GLU A 13 5.72 7.03 -1.65
N LEU A 14 5.87 6.79 -2.95
CA LEU A 14 6.07 5.43 -3.45
C LEU A 14 7.38 4.85 -2.93
N ASP A 15 8.41 5.68 -2.83
CA ASP A 15 9.76 5.22 -2.52
C ASP A 15 9.84 4.58 -1.12
N TRP A 16 9.17 5.15 -0.12
CA TRP A 16 9.17 4.56 1.22
C TRP A 16 8.34 3.29 1.30
N VAL A 17 7.22 3.22 0.58
CA VAL A 17 6.41 2.00 0.50
C VAL A 17 7.17 0.89 -0.21
N GLU A 18 7.97 1.24 -1.23
CA GLU A 18 8.81 0.29 -1.94
C GLU A 18 9.91 -0.28 -1.02
N GLU A 19 10.52 0.56 -0.18
CA GLU A 19 11.52 0.15 0.82
C GLU A 19 10.92 -0.70 1.93
N GLU A 20 9.83 -0.24 2.55
CA GLU A 20 9.16 -0.94 3.67
C GLU A 20 8.70 -2.35 3.25
N TYR A 21 8.21 -2.48 2.02
CA TYR A 21 7.72 -3.72 1.45
C TYR A 21 8.72 -4.36 0.47
N LEU A 22 10.03 -4.11 0.63
CA LEU A 22 11.07 -4.69 -0.24
C LEU A 22 11.10 -6.23 -0.17
N SER A 23 10.89 -6.78 1.03
CA SER A 23 10.88 -8.22 1.30
C SER A 23 9.49 -8.86 1.13
N LEU A 24 8.48 -8.08 0.73
CA LEU A 24 7.12 -8.57 0.55
C LEU A 24 7.08 -9.65 -0.54
N ASN A 25 6.50 -10.80 -0.19
CA ASN A 25 6.24 -11.88 -1.13
C ASN A 25 4.93 -12.57 -0.78
N LEU A 26 3.84 -12.17 -1.43
CA LEU A 26 2.52 -12.78 -1.27
C LEU A 26 2.31 -14.03 -2.15
N GLY A 27 3.36 -14.48 -2.84
CA GLY A 27 3.32 -15.60 -3.79
C GLY A 27 2.73 -15.23 -5.16
N ASP A 28 2.25 -14.00 -5.36
CA ASP A 28 1.85 -13.43 -6.64
C ASP A 28 2.28 -11.96 -6.71
N LYS A 29 3.21 -11.63 -7.63
CA LYS A 29 3.76 -10.28 -7.82
C LYS A 29 2.69 -9.20 -8.08
N ARG A 30 1.52 -9.58 -8.59
CA ARG A 30 0.39 -8.65 -8.80
C ARG A 30 -0.26 -8.25 -7.49
N LEU A 31 -0.27 -9.14 -6.51
CA LEU A 31 -0.76 -8.85 -5.16
C LEU A 31 0.21 -7.94 -4.42
N ASP A 32 1.52 -8.18 -4.55
CA ASP A 32 2.55 -7.30 -3.97
C ASP A 32 2.38 -5.85 -4.47
N LYS A 33 2.30 -5.68 -5.79
CA LYS A 33 2.04 -4.36 -6.41
C LYS A 33 0.73 -3.74 -5.94
N ARG A 34 -0.31 -4.56 -5.75
CA ARG A 34 -1.61 -4.06 -5.29
C ARG A 34 -1.55 -3.61 -3.83
N LEU A 35 -0.89 -4.34 -2.95
CA LEU A 35 -0.70 -3.94 -1.56
C LEU A 35 0.06 -2.61 -1.48
N LYS A 36 1.18 -2.49 -2.18
CA LYS A 36 1.97 -1.24 -2.23
C LYS A 36 1.14 -0.06 -2.72
N LYS A 37 0.35 -0.25 -3.78
CA LYS A 37 -0.59 0.77 -4.26
C LYS A 37 -1.63 1.14 -3.19
N ILE A 38 -2.26 0.16 -2.54
CA ILE A 38 -3.26 0.42 -1.49
C ILE A 38 -2.65 1.23 -0.35
N VAL A 39 -1.50 0.81 0.17
CA VAL A 39 -0.80 1.50 1.27
C VAL A 39 -0.45 2.92 0.88
N SER A 40 0.15 3.11 -0.31
CA SER A 40 0.55 4.44 -0.80
C SER A 40 -0.63 5.42 -0.94
N VAL A 41 -1.82 4.95 -1.33
CA VAL A 41 -2.99 5.84 -1.45
C VAL A 41 -3.65 6.05 -0.09
N MET A 42 -3.67 5.03 0.78
CA MET A 42 -4.20 5.16 2.14
C MET A 42 -3.38 6.11 3.02
N THR A 43 -2.06 6.19 2.84
CA THR A 43 -1.22 7.14 3.60
C THR A 43 -1.49 8.60 3.23
N LYS A 44 -1.96 8.87 2.00
CA LYS A 44 -2.31 10.23 1.54
C LYS A 44 -3.68 10.71 2.02
N ARG A 45 -4.63 9.78 2.16
CA ARG A 45 -6.06 10.08 2.33
C ARG A 45 -6.70 9.24 3.44
N GLY A 46 -5.91 8.89 4.44
CA GLY A 46 -6.34 8.07 5.57
C GLY A 46 -7.60 8.64 6.23
N GLY A 47 -8.49 7.76 6.68
CA GLY A 47 -9.75 8.13 7.32
C GLY A 47 -10.96 8.31 6.38
N THR A 48 -10.79 8.04 5.08
CA THR A 48 -11.91 8.05 4.10
C THR A 48 -12.16 6.65 3.53
N SER A 49 -13.27 6.47 2.81
CA SER A 49 -13.63 5.15 2.28
C SER A 49 -12.75 4.74 1.09
N LEU A 50 -12.60 3.43 0.81
CA LEU A 50 -11.85 2.97 -0.37
C LEU A 50 -12.32 3.60 -1.69
N PRO A 51 -13.64 3.75 -1.96
CA PRO A 51 -14.12 4.55 -3.09
C PRO A 51 -13.52 5.95 -3.17
N ASP A 52 -13.50 6.69 -2.07
CA ASP A 52 -13.03 8.09 -2.02
C ASP A 52 -11.51 8.19 -2.21
N ILE A 53 -10.78 7.22 -1.65
CA ILE A 53 -9.32 7.14 -1.73
C ILE A 53 -8.87 6.87 -3.18
N PHE A 54 -9.52 5.94 -3.89
CA PHE A 54 -9.11 5.53 -5.24
C PHE A 54 -9.70 6.36 -6.38
N GLY A 55 -10.89 6.96 -6.19
CA GLY A 55 -11.53 7.83 -7.18
C GLY A 55 -11.94 7.15 -8.50
N ASN A 56 -11.79 5.81 -8.62
CA ASN A 56 -12.24 5.05 -9.78
C ASN A 56 -12.66 3.62 -9.39
N TRP A 57 -13.66 3.09 -10.11
CA TRP A 57 -14.28 1.82 -9.78
C TRP A 57 -13.34 0.61 -9.93
N SER A 58 -12.46 0.62 -10.92
CA SER A 58 -11.53 -0.48 -11.17
C SER A 58 -10.60 -0.70 -9.98
N ASP A 59 -10.01 0.37 -9.47
CA ASP A 59 -9.11 0.32 -8.32
C ASP A 59 -9.84 0.02 -7.02
N THR A 60 -11.01 0.64 -6.78
CA THR A 60 -11.85 0.32 -5.62
C THR A 60 -12.24 -1.16 -5.58
N LYS A 61 -12.62 -1.74 -6.72
CA LYS A 61 -12.93 -3.18 -6.82
C LYS A 61 -11.68 -4.04 -6.62
N GLY A 62 -10.53 -3.61 -7.13
CA GLY A 62 -9.24 -4.26 -6.92
C GLY A 62 -8.87 -4.33 -5.44
N ALA A 63 -9.01 -3.22 -4.72
CA ALA A 63 -8.74 -3.12 -3.28
C ALA A 63 -9.70 -3.99 -2.46
N ASN A 64 -11.01 -3.91 -2.72
CA ASN A 64 -11.99 -4.77 -2.06
C ASN A 64 -11.68 -6.26 -2.27
N ARG A 65 -11.37 -6.67 -3.51
CA ARG A 65 -10.98 -8.05 -3.80
C ARG A 65 -9.71 -8.46 -3.06
N PHE A 66 -8.73 -7.58 -2.94
CA PHE A 66 -7.50 -7.85 -2.21
C PHE A 66 -7.80 -8.21 -0.75
N PHE A 67 -8.62 -7.41 -0.06
CA PHE A 67 -9.00 -7.66 1.34
C PHE A 67 -9.97 -8.82 1.54
N GLN A 68 -10.76 -9.17 0.53
CA GLN A 68 -11.68 -10.32 0.59
C GLN A 68 -10.99 -11.68 0.43
N ILE A 69 -9.75 -11.72 -0.09
CA ILE A 69 -9.01 -12.97 -0.16
C ILE A 69 -8.57 -13.33 1.28
N ARG A 70 -9.23 -14.33 1.87
CA ARG A 70 -8.97 -14.87 3.23
C ARG A 70 -7.50 -15.17 3.56
N LYS A 71 -6.64 -15.30 2.54
CA LYS A 71 -5.22 -15.64 2.69
C LYS A 71 -4.32 -14.44 3.03
N TYR A 72 -4.77 -13.20 2.77
CA TYR A 72 -3.90 -12.01 2.84
C TYR A 72 -4.28 -10.99 3.92
N VAL A 73 -5.33 -11.29 4.70
CA VAL A 73 -5.63 -10.58 5.96
C VAL A 73 -4.78 -11.21 7.06
N MET A 74 -3.49 -10.89 7.07
CA MET A 74 -2.62 -11.18 8.22
C MET A 74 -1.43 -10.22 8.19
N ILE A 75 -1.67 -9.00 8.66
CA ILE A 75 -0.61 -8.16 9.22
C ILE A 75 -0.58 -8.57 10.70
N ARG A 76 0.47 -9.27 11.10
CA ARG A 76 0.83 -9.54 12.50
C ARG A 76 2.00 -8.67 12.86
#